data_AF-A0A495ZHK7-F1
#
_entry.id   AF-A0A495ZHK7-F1
#
_cell.length_a   1.000
_cell.length_b   1.000
_cell.length_c   1.000
_cell.angle_alpha   90.00
_cell.angle_beta   90.00
_cell.angle_gamma   90.00
#
_symmetry.space_group_name_H-M   'P 1'
#
loop_
_entity.id
_entity.type
_entity.pdbx_description
1 polymer ?
#
loop_
_entity_poly.entity_id
_entity_poly.type
_entity_poly.pdbx_seq_one_letter_code
_entity_poly.pdbx_strand_id
1 'polypeptide(L)'
;MKKMLFSIFLSFVVISTFFLPCSFAQDWTQWSLPEGAKARLGKGSISDMQYSPDGTILAISSSVGIWLYDAETLQEIALLRIDYLTQ
;
A
#
# COMPACT_ATOMS: atom_id res chain seq x y z
N MET A 1 -33.59 -19.71 25.03
CA MET A 1 -32.96 -20.15 23.75
C MET A 1 -32.63 -19.01 22.80
N LYS A 2 -33.54 -18.06 22.52
CA LYS A 2 -33.28 -16.93 21.59
C LYS A 2 -32.07 -16.05 21.94
N LYS A 3 -31.85 -15.71 23.23
CA LYS A 3 -30.70 -14.91 23.70
C LYS A 3 -29.35 -15.65 23.54
N MET A 4 -29.37 -16.98 23.64
CA MET A 4 -28.18 -17.83 23.49
C MET A 4 -27.79 -17.98 22.01
N LEU A 5 -28.78 -18.16 21.11
CA LEU A 5 -28.57 -18.16 19.67
C LEU A 5 -28.01 -16.83 19.16
N PHE A 6 -28.52 -15.71 19.68
CA PHE A 6 -28.05 -14.38 19.33
C PHE A 6 -26.58 -14.16 19.74
N SER A 7 -26.18 -14.63 20.93
CA SER A 7 -24.80 -14.55 21.40
C SER A 7 -23.82 -15.37 20.53
N ILE A 8 -24.22 -16.58 20.13
CA ILE A 8 -23.41 -17.43 19.23
C ILE A 8 -23.25 -16.76 17.87
N PHE A 9 -24.34 -16.22 17.31
CA PHE A 9 -24.30 -15.48 16.06
C PHE A 9 -23.38 -14.26 16.13
N LEU A 10 -23.50 -13.45 17.20
CA LEU A 10 -22.64 -12.29 17.40
C LEU A 10 -21.17 -12.67 17.54
N SER A 11 -20.87 -13.76 18.24
CA SER A 11 -19.51 -14.28 18.37
C SER A 11 -18.94 -14.73 17.02
N PHE A 12 -19.74 -15.40 16.18
CA PHE A 12 -19.32 -15.79 14.84
C PHE A 12 -19.03 -14.57 13.94
N VAL A 13 -19.83 -13.51 14.03
CA VAL A 13 -19.59 -12.26 13.29
C VAL A 13 -18.27 -11.61 13.74
N VAL A 14 -18.02 -11.55 15.05
CA VAL A 14 -16.76 -11.00 15.60
C VAL A 14 -15.57 -11.86 15.17
N ILE A 15 -15.65 -13.17 15.29
CA ILE A 15 -14.59 -14.11 14.86
C ILE A 15 -14.32 -13.95 13.36
N SER A 16 -15.35 -13.80 12.52
CA SER A 16 -15.18 -13.57 11.09
C SER A 16 -14.37 -12.31 10.77
N THR A 17 -14.48 -11.25 11.59
CA THR A 17 -13.69 -10.03 11.40
C THR A 17 -12.21 -10.19 11.74
N PHE A 18 -11.85 -11.13 12.62
CA PHE A 18 -10.45 -11.46 12.92
C PHE A 18 -9.75 -12.21 11.77
N PHE A 19 -10.51 -12.90 10.92
CA PHE A 19 -9.99 -13.61 9.75
C PHE A 19 -10.03 -12.79 8.46
N LEU A 20 -10.53 -11.54 8.51
CA LEU A 20 -10.35 -10.63 7.40
C LEU A 20 -8.87 -10.22 7.37
N PRO A 21 -8.16 -10.38 6.24
CA PRO A 21 -6.86 -9.74 6.11
C PRO A 21 -7.07 -8.25 6.39
N CYS A 22 -6.36 -7.71 7.39
CA CYS A 22 -6.18 -6.26 7.53
C CYS A 22 -5.38 -5.82 6.30
N SER A 23 -6.08 -5.62 5.18
CA SER A 23 -5.51 -5.00 4.00
C SER A 23 -5.35 -3.53 4.35
N PHE A 24 -4.24 -3.20 5.00
CA PHE A 24 -3.81 -1.82 5.11
C PHE A 24 -3.50 -1.36 3.70
N ALA A 25 -4.45 -0.67 3.07
CA ALA A 25 -4.28 -0.17 1.72
C ALA A 25 -3.14 0.89 1.59
N GLN A 26 -2.44 1.25 2.67
CA GLN A 26 -1.62 2.47 2.75
C GLN A 26 -0.33 2.33 3.61
N ASP A 27 0.36 1.19 3.61
CA ASP A 27 1.66 1.05 4.32
C ASP A 27 2.76 1.93 3.69
N TRP A 28 2.68 2.16 2.39
CA TRP A 28 3.65 2.97 1.63
C TRP A 28 3.80 4.43 2.09
N THR A 29 2.85 4.94 2.88
CA THR A 29 2.82 6.35 3.31
C THR A 29 4.04 6.75 4.14
N GLN A 30 4.76 5.80 4.73
CA GLN A 30 5.98 6.05 5.51
C GLN A 30 7.28 5.85 4.72
N TRP A 31 7.20 5.40 3.47
CA TRP A 31 8.39 5.10 2.68
C TRP A 31 9.13 6.36 2.26
N SER A 32 10.43 6.35 2.51
CA SER A 32 11.38 7.38 2.06
C SER A 32 10.81 8.77 2.35
N LEU A 33 10.53 9.06 3.61
CA LEU A 33 10.06 10.38 4.07
C LEU A 33 11.25 11.32 4.34
N PRO A 34 11.12 12.63 4.12
CA PRO A 34 12.09 13.61 4.62
C PRO A 34 12.21 13.58 6.15
N GLU A 35 13.33 14.09 6.68
CA GLU A 35 13.52 14.20 8.12
C GLU A 35 12.38 15.01 8.77
N GLY A 36 11.83 14.48 9.87
CA GLY A 36 10.72 15.08 10.61
C GLY A 36 9.32 14.84 10.04
N ALA A 37 9.18 14.24 8.84
CA ALA A 37 7.88 13.89 8.29
C ALA A 37 7.34 12.56 8.87
N LYS A 38 6.02 12.47 9.09
CA LYS A 38 5.36 11.31 9.71
C LYS A 38 4.64 10.38 8.72
N ALA A 39 4.13 10.97 7.64
CA ALA A 39 3.41 10.28 6.57
C ALA A 39 3.39 11.15 5.31
N ARG A 40 3.25 10.51 4.14
CA ARG A 40 3.02 11.16 2.86
C ARG A 40 1.54 11.11 2.49
N LEU A 41 1.03 12.22 1.95
CA LEU A 41 -0.29 12.29 1.31
C LEU A 41 -0.10 12.17 -0.22
N GLY A 42 -0.72 11.15 -0.82
CA GLY A 42 -0.63 10.90 -2.25
C GLY A 42 0.74 10.44 -2.74
N LYS A 43 0.85 10.17 -4.05
CA LYS A 43 2.05 9.58 -4.69
C LYS A 43 2.77 10.51 -5.66
N GLY A 44 2.34 11.76 -5.74
CA GLY A 44 2.81 12.75 -6.71
C GLY A 44 2.05 12.70 -8.04
N SER A 45 2.42 13.58 -8.96
CA SER A 45 1.90 13.64 -10.32
C SER A 45 2.66 12.67 -11.21
N ILE A 46 1.95 11.84 -11.98
CA ILE A 46 2.55 10.85 -12.88
C ILE A 46 3.17 11.56 -14.09
N SER A 47 4.38 11.16 -14.46
CA SER A 47 5.07 11.63 -15.67
C SER A 47 5.25 10.55 -16.73
N ASP A 48 5.42 9.29 -16.34
CA ASP A 48 5.64 8.17 -17.26
C ASP A 48 5.36 6.81 -16.59
N MET A 49 5.20 5.75 -17.38
CA MET A 49 4.99 4.39 -16.90
C MET A 49 5.59 3.33 -17.84
N GLN A 50 6.19 2.28 -17.29
CA GLN A 50 6.79 1.20 -18.06
C GLN A 50 6.77 -0.14 -17.30
N TYR A 51 6.47 -1.23 -18.01
CA TYR A 51 6.63 -2.58 -17.47
C TYR A 51 8.08 -3.06 -17.59
N SER A 52 8.52 -3.91 -16.66
CA SER A 52 9.76 -4.67 -16.82
C SER A 52 9.69 -5.60 -18.05
N PRO A 53 10.83 -6.02 -18.63
CA PRO A 53 10.82 -6.87 -19.82
C PRO A 53 10.10 -8.21 -19.67
N ASP A 54 10.09 -8.76 -18.45
CA ASP A 54 9.35 -9.98 -18.07
C ASP A 54 7.90 -9.72 -17.67
N GLY A 55 7.47 -8.45 -17.60
CA GLY A 55 6.11 -8.02 -17.31
C GLY A 55 5.70 -8.15 -15.84
N THR A 56 6.60 -8.51 -14.93
CA THR A 56 6.28 -8.76 -13.51
C THR A 56 6.22 -7.48 -12.68
N ILE A 57 6.87 -6.41 -13.12
CA ILE A 57 6.94 -5.13 -12.40
C ILE A 57 6.38 -4.01 -13.29
N LEU A 58 5.56 -3.15 -12.70
CA LEU A 58 5.17 -1.87 -13.29
C LEU A 58 5.91 -0.74 -12.58
N ALA A 59 6.73 0.01 -13.31
CA ALA A 59 7.37 1.22 -12.84
C ALA A 59 6.54 2.45 -13.25
N ILE A 60 6.20 3.32 -12.30
CA ILE A 60 5.51 4.58 -12.53
C ILE A 60 6.39 5.72 -12.01
N SER A 61 6.85 6.58 -12.91
CA SER A 61 7.56 7.79 -12.53
C SER A 61 6.58 8.88 -12.10
N SER A 62 6.88 9.53 -11.00
CA SER A 62 6.10 10.65 -10.48
C SER A 62 7.00 11.76 -9.94
N SER A 63 6.40 12.89 -9.58
CA SER A 63 7.10 14.00 -8.92
C SER A 63 7.74 13.66 -7.57
N VAL A 64 7.44 12.49 -6.99
CA VAL A 64 8.01 12.01 -5.72
C VAL A 64 9.18 11.03 -5.93
N GLY A 65 9.23 10.37 -7.09
CA GLY A 65 10.17 9.30 -7.38
C GLY A 65 9.55 8.27 -8.32
N ILE A 66 10.14 7.08 -8.40
CA ILE A 66 9.62 5.96 -9.18
C ILE A 66 8.97 4.96 -8.23
N TRP A 67 7.66 4.79 -8.38
CA TRP A 67 6.90 3.76 -7.69
C TRP A 67 7.02 2.45 -8.47
N LEU A 68 7.42 1.38 -7.78
CA LEU A 68 7.41 0.03 -8.32
C LEU A 68 6.19 -0.71 -7.78
N TYR A 69 5.50 -1.39 -8.68
CA TYR A 69 4.34 -2.21 -8.36
C TYR A 69 4.55 -3.62 -8.89
N ASP A 70 3.99 -4.59 -8.18
CA ASP A 70 3.75 -5.92 -8.73
C ASP A 70 2.69 -5.77 -9.84
N ALA A 71 3.00 -6.22 -11.05
CA ALA A 71 2.17 -5.97 -12.22
C ALA A 71 0.83 -6.72 -12.19
N GLU A 72 0.76 -7.86 -11.48
CA GLU A 72 -0.44 -8.69 -11.40
C GLU A 72 -1.41 -8.16 -10.34
N THR A 73 -0.88 -7.85 -9.16
CA THR A 73 -1.67 -7.46 -7.98
C THR A 73 -1.80 -5.96 -7.81
N LEU A 74 -0.96 -5.18 -8.52
CA LEU A 74 -0.82 -3.72 -8.38
C LEU A 74 -0.44 -3.28 -6.96
N GLN A 75 0.12 -4.18 -6.15
CA GLN A 75 0.65 -3.83 -4.83
C GLN A 75 1.96 -3.06 -4.98
N GLU A 76 2.14 -2.04 -4.14
CA GLU A 76 3.38 -1.30 -4.07
C GLU A 76 4.50 -2.23 -3.58
N ILE A 77 5.60 -2.28 -4.34
CA ILE A 77 6.82 -3.01 -3.96
C ILE A 77 7.81 -2.05 -3.30
N ALA A 78 8.02 -0.88 -3.91
CA ALA A 78 9.02 0.09 -3.45
C ALA A 78 8.77 1.49 -4.00
N LEU A 79 9.41 2.47 -3.35
CA LEU A 79 9.59 3.82 -3.88
C LEU A 79 11.08 4.11 -4.04
N LEU A 80 11.53 4.25 -5.29
CA LEU A 80 12.88 4.70 -5.62
C LEU A 80 12.89 6.21 -5.74
N ARG A 81 13.52 6.89 -4.80
CA ARG A 81 13.68 8.34 -4.85
C ARG A 81 14.96 8.68 -5.60
N ILE A 82 14.91 9.69 -6.47
CA ILE A 82 16.12 10.36 -6.95
C ILE A 82 16.51 11.33 -5.85
N ASP A 83 17.39 10.90 -4.95
CA ASP A 83 18.06 11.81 -4.04
C ASP A 83 19.01 12.66 -4.87
N TYR A 84 18.57 13.87 -5.25
CA TYR A 84 19.52 14.90 -5.63
C TYR A 84 20.37 15.15 -4.40
N LEU A 85 21.64 14.72 -4.48
CA LEU A 85 22.68 14.94 -3.49
C LEU A 85 22.43 16.24 -2.72
N THR A 86 22.06 16.13 -1.45
CA THR A 86 22.15 17.23 -0.49
C THR A 86 23.60 17.69 -0.48
N GLN A 87 23.86 18.90 -1.00
CA GLN A 87 25.03 19.68 -0.63
C GLN A 87 24.86 20.20 0.80
#